data_AF-A0A377ZQ29-F1
#
_entry.id   AF-A0A377ZQ29-F1
#
_cell.length_a   1.000
_cell.length_b   1.000
_cell.length_c   1.000
_cell.angle_alpha   90.00
_cell.angle_beta   90.00
_cell.angle_gamma   90.00
#
_symmetry.space_group_name_H-M   'P 1'
#
loop_
_entity.id
_entity.type
_entity.pdbx_description
1 polymer ?
#
loop_
_entity_poly.entity_id
_entity_poly.type
_entity_poly.pdbx_seq_one_letter_code
_entity_poly.pdbx_strand_id
1 'polypeptide(L)'
;MQLKQAKKDLSEELQILEAGLFSRIYAVLVSGGVEAEKLDKLPRDRWLELGLTDEEKQNQLEQLAEQYDELKHEFEKKLEAKRRKITQATIWHRAC
;
A
#
# COMPACT_ATOMS: atom_id res chain seq x y z
N MET A 1 24.10 8.58 -5.84
CA MET A 1 22.96 9.46 -5.51
C MET A 1 21.64 9.01 -6.14
N GLN A 2 21.58 8.60 -7.41
CA GLN A 2 20.30 8.29 -8.09
C GLN A 2 19.48 7.13 -7.50
N LEU A 3 20.11 6.10 -6.93
CA LEU A 3 19.40 4.93 -6.39
C LEU A 3 18.65 5.19 -5.09
N LYS A 4 19.22 6.04 -4.24
CA LYS A 4 18.58 6.46 -2.99
C LYS A 4 17.37 7.34 -3.29
N GLN A 5 17.50 8.21 -4.29
CA GLN A 5 16.40 9.07 -4.75
C GLN A 5 15.27 8.24 -5.35
N ALA A 6 15.57 7.36 -6.31
CA ALA A 6 14.55 6.54 -6.97
C ALA A 6 13.82 5.55 -6.03
N LYS A 7 14.43 5.15 -4.91
CA LYS A 7 13.76 4.41 -3.84
C LYS A 7 12.89 5.32 -2.96
N LYS A 8 13.37 6.54 -2.69
CA LYS A 8 12.64 7.54 -1.90
C LYS A 8 11.38 7.97 -2.63
N ASP A 9 11.47 8.34 -3.91
CA ASP A 9 10.31 8.76 -4.71
C ASP A 9 9.24 7.65 -4.77
N LEU A 10 9.66 6.40 -4.99
CA LEU A 10 8.75 5.24 -4.96
C LEU A 10 8.09 5.07 -3.58
N SER A 11 8.86 5.21 -2.50
CA SER A 11 8.32 5.08 -1.15
C SER A 11 7.33 6.20 -0.81
N GLU A 12 7.58 7.42 -1.31
CA GLU A 12 6.66 8.56 -1.16
C GLU A 12 5.38 8.36 -1.98
N GLU A 13 5.49 7.88 -3.23
CA GLU A 13 4.33 7.50 -4.05
C GLU A 13 3.47 6.45 -3.35
N LEU A 14 4.09 5.41 -2.78
CA LEU A 14 3.38 4.36 -2.04
C LEU A 14 2.67 4.95 -0.81
N GLN A 15 3.35 5.76 0.00
CA GLN A 15 2.76 6.35 1.20
C GLN A 15 1.54 7.22 0.89
N ILE A 16 1.57 7.99 -0.21
CA ILE A 16 0.44 8.82 -0.64
C ILE A 16 -0.73 7.94 -1.06
N LEU A 17 -0.47 6.89 -1.84
CA LEU A 17 -1.49 5.96 -2.32
C LEU A 17 -2.12 5.19 -1.14
N GLU A 18 -1.31 4.66 -0.24
CA GLU A 18 -1.77 3.99 0.98
C GLU A 18 -2.59 4.94 1.85
N ALA A 19 -2.14 6.18 2.06
CA ALA A 19 -2.89 7.16 2.85
C ALA A 19 -4.29 7.42 2.27
N GLY A 20 -4.40 7.58 0.94
CA GLY A 20 -5.69 7.75 0.28
C GLY A 20 -6.61 6.53 0.41
N LEU A 21 -6.05 5.34 0.27
CA LEU A 21 -6.79 4.08 0.35
C LEU A 21 -7.26 3.80 1.79
N PHE A 22 -6.39 3.99 2.78
CA PHE A 22 -6.75 3.89 4.20
C PHE A 22 -7.76 4.96 4.64
N SER A 23 -7.73 6.17 4.09
CA SER A 23 -8.79 7.16 4.34
C SER A 23 -10.17 6.69 3.89
N ARG A 24 -10.26 5.96 2.75
CA ARG A 24 -11.52 5.38 2.29
C ARG A 24 -11.96 4.22 3.17
N ILE A 25 -11.04 3.32 3.51
CA ILE A 25 -11.30 2.20 4.44
C ILE A 25 -11.84 2.73 5.77
N TYR A 26 -11.20 3.77 6.31
CA TYR A 26 -11.63 4.42 7.55
C TYR A 26 -13.07 4.93 7.45
N ALA A 27 -13.42 5.62 6.36
CA ALA A 27 -14.77 6.12 6.15
C ALA A 27 -15.80 4.98 6.07
N VAL A 28 -15.47 3.88 5.39
CA VAL A 28 -16.33 2.69 5.30
C VAL A 28 -16.53 2.07 6.68
N LEU A 29 -15.45 1.83 7.43
CA LEU A 29 -15.49 1.23 8.77
C LEU A 29 -16.28 2.09 9.76
N VAL A 30 -16.04 3.40 9.80
CA VAL A 30 -16.78 4.33 10.67
C VAL A 30 -18.26 4.34 10.31
N SER A 31 -18.57 4.38 9.01
CA SER A 31 -19.95 4.32 8.57
C SER A 31 -20.60 2.96 8.90
N GLY A 32 -19.82 1.87 8.94
CA GLY A 32 -20.26 0.53 9.32
C GLY A 32 -20.45 0.33 10.82
N GLY A 33 -20.30 1.39 11.63
CA GLY A 33 -20.55 1.37 13.07
C GLY A 33 -19.30 1.14 13.92
N VAL A 34 -18.10 1.13 13.31
CA VAL A 34 -16.84 1.07 14.07
C VAL A 34 -16.51 2.46 14.63
N GLU A 35 -16.15 2.53 15.91
CA GLU A 35 -15.78 3.79 16.54
C GLU A 35 -14.45 4.33 15.98
N ALA A 36 -14.46 5.58 15.52
CA ALA A 36 -13.29 6.33 15.08
C ALA A 36 -12.11 6.26 16.06
N GLU A 37 -12.37 6.52 17.35
CA GLU A 37 -11.34 6.51 18.40
C GLU A 37 -10.72 5.13 18.62
N LYS A 38 -11.45 4.05 18.31
CA LYS A 38 -10.92 2.68 18.36
C LYS A 38 -10.04 2.40 17.14
N LEU A 39 -10.44 2.87 15.96
CA LEU A 39 -9.65 2.74 14.74
C LEU A 39 -8.32 3.48 14.82
N ASP A 40 -8.29 4.70 15.37
CA ASP A 40 -7.06 5.48 15.54
C ASP A 40 -6.04 4.81 16.47
N LYS A 41 -6.51 3.98 17.40
CA LYS A 41 -5.65 3.21 18.33
C LYS A 41 -5.20 1.87 17.73
N LEU A 42 -5.84 1.43 16.64
CA LEU A 42 -5.53 0.17 15.97
C LEU A 42 -4.54 0.42 14.82
N PRO A 43 -3.55 -0.46 14.63
CA PRO A 43 -2.68 -0.37 13.47
C PRO A 43 -3.47 -0.66 12.19
N ARG A 44 -3.09 0.03 11.11
CA ARG A 44 -3.78 -0.02 9.80
C ARG A 44 -3.88 -1.43 9.23
N ASP A 45 -2.88 -2.28 9.46
CA ASP A 45 -2.91 -3.69 9.05
C ASP A 45 -4.11 -4.45 9.62
N ARG A 46 -4.60 -4.06 10.81
CA ARG A 46 -5.77 -4.69 11.45
C ARG A 46 -7.10 -4.19 10.90
N TRP A 47 -7.13 -3.06 10.19
CA TRP A 47 -8.39 -2.47 9.71
C TRP A 47 -9.05 -3.34 8.64
N LEU A 48 -8.24 -4.00 7.81
CA LEU A 48 -8.69 -4.91 6.76
C LEU A 48 -9.18 -6.26 7.33
N GLU A 49 -8.80 -6.61 8.55
CA GLU A 49 -9.26 -7.83 9.25
C GLU A 49 -10.57 -7.62 10.01
N LEU A 50 -11.08 -6.38 10.07
CA LEU A 50 -12.34 -6.08 10.74
C LEU A 50 -13.51 -6.53 9.87
N GLY A 51 -14.40 -7.35 10.45
CA GLY A 51 -15.67 -7.69 9.83
C GLY A 51 -16.74 -6.64 10.13
N LEU A 52 -17.44 -6.19 9.10
CA LEU A 52 -18.63 -5.35 9.22
C LEU A 52 -19.89 -6.21 9.18
N THR A 53 -20.90 -5.83 9.95
CA THR A 53 -22.22 -6.47 9.94
C THR A 53 -23.09 -6.06 8.74
N ASP A 54 -22.75 -4.96 8.08
CA ASP A 54 -23.41 -4.46 6.87
C ASP A 54 -22.76 -5.08 5.63
N GLU A 55 -23.51 -5.90 4.89
CA GLU A 55 -23.01 -6.62 3.71
C GLU A 55 -22.51 -5.69 2.59
N GLU A 56 -23.16 -4.53 2.38
CA GLU A 56 -22.75 -3.59 1.33
C GLU A 56 -21.38 -3.00 1.68
N LYS A 57 -21.19 -2.64 2.95
CA LYS A 57 -19.92 -2.07 3.43
C LYS A 57 -18.83 -3.11 3.54
N GLN A 58 -19.19 -4.34 3.92
CA GLN A 58 -18.26 -5.47 3.92
C GLN A 58 -17.73 -5.73 2.51
N ASN A 59 -18.59 -5.73 1.50
CA ASN A 59 -18.19 -5.89 0.10
C ASN A 59 -17.30 -4.70 -0.37
N GLN A 60 -17.62 -3.47 0.04
CA GLN A 60 -16.74 -2.32 -0.22
C GLN A 60 -15.36 -2.47 0.44
N LEU A 61 -15.32 -2.97 1.68
CA LEU A 61 -14.06 -3.21 2.40
C LEU A 61 -13.22 -4.28 1.70
N GLU A 62 -13.85 -5.36 1.22
CA GLU A 62 -13.18 -6.43 0.44
C GLU A 62 -12.61 -5.90 -0.88
N GLN A 63 -13.36 -5.07 -1.61
CA GLN A 63 -12.84 -4.42 -2.83
C GLN A 63 -11.66 -3.49 -2.56
N LEU A 64 -11.69 -2.76 -1.43
CA LEU A 64 -10.58 -1.91 -1.01
C LEU A 64 -9.36 -2.75 -0.59
N ALA A 65 -9.57 -3.90 0.04
CA ALA A 65 -8.51 -4.85 0.38
C ALA A 65 -7.83 -5.41 -0.88
N GLU A 66 -8.62 -5.81 -1.88
CA GLU A 66 -8.09 -6.29 -3.16
C GLU A 66 -7.27 -5.22 -3.89
N GLN A 67 -7.77 -3.98 -3.92
CA GLN A 67 -7.02 -2.84 -4.47
C GLN A 67 -5.70 -2.60 -3.73
N TYR A 68 -5.67 -2.76 -2.41
CA TYR A 68 -4.46 -2.63 -1.62
C TYR A 68 -3.43 -3.71 -1.98
N ASP A 69 -3.86 -4.98 -2.07
CA ASP A 69 -2.98 -6.08 -2.44
C ASP A 69 -2.43 -5.93 -3.87
N GLU A 70 -3.27 -5.53 -4.83
CA GLU A 70 -2.83 -5.26 -6.20
C GLU A 70 -1.79 -4.13 -6.24
N LEU A 71 -2.03 -3.05 -5.50
CA LEU A 71 -1.12 -1.91 -5.41
C LEU A 71 0.22 -2.30 -4.79
N LYS A 72 0.20 -3.13 -3.75
CA LYS A 72 1.40 -3.67 -3.11
C LYS A 72 2.19 -4.55 -4.07
N HIS A 73 1.51 -5.40 -4.83
CA HIS A 73 2.13 -6.27 -5.82
C HIS A 73 2.77 -5.49 -6.98
N GLU A 74 2.08 -4.47 -7.50
CA GLU A 74 2.62 -3.57 -8.52
C GLU A 74 3.84 -2.78 -8.00
N PHE A 75 3.81 -2.38 -6.73
CA PHE A 75 4.94 -1.73 -6.07
C PHE A 75 6.15 -2.65 -5.96
N GLU A 76 5.97 -3.91 -5.55
CA GLU A 76 7.05 -4.91 -5.50
C GLU A 76 7.67 -5.15 -6.88
N LYS A 77 6.85 -5.29 -7.93
CA LYS A 77 7.34 -5.41 -9.32
C LYS A 77 8.18 -4.20 -9.73
N LYS A 78 7.71 -2.97 -9.45
CA LYS A 78 8.45 -1.73 -9.76
C LYS A 78 9.79 -1.70 -9.03
N LEU A 79 9.82 -2.09 -7.75
CA LEU A 79 11.05 -2.18 -6.97
C LEU A 79 12.01 -3.22 -7.53
N GLU A 80 11.52 -4.39 -7.90
CA GLU A 80 12.36 -5.46 -8.46
C GLU A 80 12.92 -5.08 -9.83
N ALA A 81 12.11 -4.50 -10.71
CA ALA A 81 12.56 -3.99 -12.00
C ALA A 81 13.66 -2.92 -11.85
N LYS A 82 13.52 -2.00 -10.88
CA LYS A 82 14.59 -1.04 -10.57
C LYS A 82 15.83 -1.76 -10.03
N ARG A 83 15.70 -2.73 -9.10
CA ARG A 83 16.84 -3.52 -8.59
C ARG A 83 17.60 -4.22 -9.71
N ARG A 84 16.90 -4.89 -10.63
CA ARG A 84 17.50 -5.61 -11.77
C ARG A 84 18.30 -4.68 -12.69
N LYS A 85 17.76 -3.51 -13.05
CA LYS A 85 18.47 -2.50 -13.88
C LYS A 85 19.78 -2.04 -13.23
N ILE A 86 19.80 -1.93 -11.90
CA ILE A 86 20.98 -1.51 -11.14
C ILE A 86 22.04 -2.61 -11.11
N THR A 87 21.64 -3.84 -10.80
CA THR A 87 22.55 -5.00 -10.79
C THR A 87 23.18 -5.17 -12.16
N GLN A 88 22.39 -5.05 -13.23
CA GLN A 88 22.88 -5.10 -14.60
C GLN A 88 23.87 -3.97 -14.89
N ALA A 89 23.53 -2.70 -14.59
CA ALA A 89 24.44 -1.57 -14.78
C ALA A 89 25.78 -1.72 -14.02
N THR A 90 25.76 -2.31 -12.83
CA THR A 90 26.96 -2.55 -12.01
C THR A 90 27.85 -3.63 -12.60
N ILE A 91 27.26 -4.67 -13.19
CA ILE A 91 28.01 -5.74 -13.89
C ILE A 91 28.66 -5.19 -15.15
N TRP A 92 27.93 -4.39 -15.95
CA TRP A 92 28.49 -3.74 -17.15
C TRP A 92 29.65 -2.79 -16.82
N HIS A 93 29.60 -2.07 -15.70
CA HIS A 93 30.69 -1.17 -15.25
C HIS A 93 31.95 -1.90 -14.75
N ARG A 94 31.85 -3.18 -14.38
CA ARG A 94 33.00 -4.00 -13.97
C ARG A 94 33.63 -4.80 -15.11
N ALA A 95 32.94 -4.89 -16.24
CA ALA A 95 33.36 -5.64 -17.41
C ALA A 95 33.99 -4.75 -18.51
N CYS A 96 34.09 -3.44 -18.28
CA CYS A 96 34.91 -2.49 -19.04
C CYS A 96 36.10 -2.05 -18.19
#